data_AF-A0A8G1X8E0-F1
#
_entry.id   AF-A0A8G1X8E0-F1
#
_cell.length_a   1.000
_cell.length_b   1.000
_cell.length_c   1.000
_cell.angle_alpha   90.00
_cell.angle_beta   90.00
_cell.angle_gamma   90.00
#
_symmetry.space_group_name_H-M   'P 1'
#
loop_
_entity.id
_entity.type
_entity.pdbx_description
1 polymer ?
#
loop_
_entity_poly.entity_id
_entity_poly.type
_entity_poly.pdbx_seq_one_letter_code
_entity_poly.pdbx_strand_id
1 'polypeptide(L)'
;MIVENGPGAGRPERYGWGPSGRRLAEQGRWDELLERFRLARALGDPLSGPLGHLLAYGAPAALAARLFDPDGGPGAPATAADHDAGPLWEVLATRHPRAVLDALPLPPPIRRLAVHTRALLGEDPGADLDPAGVPYRLQPWRRAAGSATPGSASTCPAAAPGAPCTSPRPPAKGSPSSNSPTPEAG
;
A
#
# COMPACT_ATOMS: atom_id res chain seq x y z
N MET A 1 -43.45 -15.87 18.63
CA MET A 1 -44.58 -15.10 18.09
C MET A 1 -44.00 -14.08 17.14
N ILE A 2 -44.43 -14.18 15.88
CA ILE A 2 -43.92 -13.45 14.72
C ILE A 2 -44.37 -11.99 14.82
N VAL A 3 -43.45 -11.04 14.63
CA VAL A 3 -43.85 -9.65 14.34
C VAL A 3 -43.83 -9.52 12.83
N GLU A 4 -45.02 -9.65 12.23
CA GLU A 4 -45.28 -9.21 10.87
C GLU A 4 -45.02 -7.71 10.77
N ASN A 5 -44.02 -7.32 9.99
CA ASN A 5 -43.97 -5.97 9.44
C ASN A 5 -44.60 -6.04 8.06
N GLY A 6 -45.83 -5.54 7.96
CA GLY A 6 -46.52 -5.33 6.68
C GLY A 6 -45.71 -4.41 5.74
N PRO A 7 -46.10 -4.36 4.45
CA PRO A 7 -45.34 -3.66 3.41
C PRO A 7 -45.59 -2.14 3.51
N GLY A 8 -44.99 -1.52 4.52
CA GLY A 8 -44.97 -0.07 4.70
C GLY A 8 -43.78 0.54 4.01
N ALA A 9 -44.06 1.45 3.08
CA ALA A 9 -43.10 2.31 2.37
C ALA A 9 -42.35 3.25 3.33
N GLY A 10 -41.44 2.69 4.12
CA GLY A 10 -40.67 3.41 5.13
C GLY A 10 -39.28 2.83 5.25
N ARG A 11 -38.52 2.81 4.13
CA ARG A 11 -37.06 2.78 4.27
C ARG A 11 -36.66 4.17 4.76
N PRO A 12 -36.07 4.30 5.95
CA PRO A 12 -35.64 5.59 6.44
C PRO A 12 -34.60 6.15 5.46
N GLU A 13 -34.77 7.41 5.08
CA GLU A 13 -33.73 8.31 4.58
C GLU A 13 -32.59 8.33 5.60
N ARG A 14 -31.82 7.24 5.71
CA ARG A 14 -30.69 7.14 6.64
C ARG A 14 -29.59 7.99 6.03
N TYR A 15 -29.53 9.21 6.53
CA TYR A 15 -28.57 10.28 6.29
C TYR A 15 -28.81 11.08 5.01
N GLY A 16 -29.39 12.27 5.17
CA GLY A 16 -29.58 13.27 4.12
C GLY A 16 -28.26 13.85 3.59
N TRP A 17 -27.59 13.12 2.71
CA TRP A 17 -26.36 13.53 2.02
C TRP A 17 -26.62 14.07 0.62
N GLY A 18 -27.52 15.06 0.48
CA GLY A 18 -27.71 15.80 -0.78
C GLY A 18 -27.81 14.92 -2.06
N PRO A 19 -27.39 15.42 -3.24
CA PRO A 19 -27.31 14.59 -4.45
C PRO A 19 -26.30 13.43 -4.29
N SER A 20 -26.56 12.27 -4.88
CA SER A 20 -25.68 11.09 -4.77
C SER A 20 -24.26 11.37 -5.29
N GLY A 21 -23.26 10.61 -4.82
CA GLY A 21 -21.87 10.76 -5.26
C GLY A 21 -21.69 10.70 -6.78
N ARG A 22 -22.46 9.84 -7.47
CA ARG A 22 -22.49 9.80 -8.94
C ARG A 22 -23.01 11.09 -9.56
N ARG A 23 -24.08 11.66 -9.01
CA ARG A 23 -24.65 12.92 -9.52
C ARG A 23 -23.66 14.09 -9.35
N LEU A 24 -22.88 14.12 -8.27
CA LEU A 24 -21.81 15.10 -8.11
C LEU A 24 -20.69 14.91 -9.14
N ALA A 25 -20.27 13.67 -9.38
CA ALA A 25 -19.28 13.34 -10.40
C ALA A 25 -19.74 13.76 -11.80
N GLU A 26 -20.99 13.47 -12.18
CA GLU A 26 -21.60 13.89 -13.45
C GLU A 26 -21.65 15.41 -13.61
N GLN A 27 -21.81 16.15 -12.50
CA GLN A 27 -21.80 17.61 -12.48
C GLN A 27 -20.38 18.20 -12.42
N GLY A 28 -19.34 17.38 -12.39
CA GLY A 28 -17.95 17.82 -12.22
C GLY A 28 -17.64 18.42 -10.86
N ARG A 29 -18.49 18.21 -9.85
CA ARG A 29 -18.36 18.76 -8.49
C ARG A 29 -17.44 17.89 -7.64
N TRP A 30 -16.20 17.77 -8.10
CA TRP A 30 -15.21 16.84 -7.56
C TRP A 30 -14.69 17.23 -6.17
N ASP A 31 -14.53 18.52 -5.89
CA ASP A 31 -14.07 18.98 -4.56
C ASP A 31 -15.08 18.63 -3.47
N GLU A 32 -16.37 18.86 -3.72
CA GLU A 32 -17.43 18.46 -2.78
C GLU A 32 -17.46 16.93 -2.61
N LEU A 33 -17.25 16.17 -3.69
CA LEU A 33 -17.17 14.71 -3.59
C LEU A 33 -15.99 14.27 -2.72
N LEU A 34 -14.84 14.95 -2.82
CA LEU A 34 -13.66 14.72 -1.99
C LEU A 34 -13.91 15.05 -0.51
N GLU A 35 -14.57 16.16 -0.22
CA GLU A 35 -14.98 16.52 1.15
C GLU A 35 -15.91 15.46 1.74
N ARG A 36 -16.87 14.97 0.94
CA ARG A 36 -17.79 13.92 1.38
C ARG A 36 -17.11 12.60 1.62
N PHE A 37 -16.15 12.23 0.77
CA PHE A 37 -15.28 11.07 1.00
C PHE A 37 -14.56 11.18 2.35
N ARG A 38 -13.91 12.33 2.60
CA ARG A 38 -13.17 12.58 3.84
C ARG A 38 -14.06 12.49 5.08
N LEU A 39 -15.26 13.08 5.01
CA LEU A 39 -16.23 13.02 6.10
C LEU A 39 -16.74 11.59 6.32
N ALA A 40 -17.15 10.88 5.27
CA ALA A 40 -17.58 9.49 5.35
C ALA A 40 -16.50 8.62 6.02
N ARG A 41 -15.26 8.81 5.60
CA ARG A 41 -14.12 8.08 6.17
C ARG A 41 -13.83 8.45 7.63
N ALA A 42 -13.87 9.72 7.99
CA ALA A 42 -13.68 10.18 9.37
C ALA A 42 -14.75 9.60 10.31
N LEU A 43 -15.95 9.32 9.80
CA LEU A 43 -17.04 8.67 10.51
C LEU A 43 -17.01 7.14 10.47
N GLY A 44 -16.07 6.54 9.72
CA GLY A 44 -16.04 5.09 9.49
C GLY A 44 -17.21 4.57 8.65
N ASP A 45 -17.83 5.43 7.84
CA ASP A 45 -18.95 5.09 6.97
C ASP A 45 -18.46 4.22 5.79
N PRO A 46 -19.09 3.06 5.51
CA PRO A 46 -18.74 2.20 4.40
C PRO A 46 -18.89 2.87 3.02
N LEU A 47 -19.59 4.00 2.90
CA LEU A 47 -19.66 4.79 1.67
C LEU A 47 -18.32 5.40 1.26
N SER A 48 -17.35 5.49 2.17
CA SER A 48 -16.00 5.99 1.87
C SER A 48 -15.32 5.21 0.72
N GLY A 49 -15.45 3.88 0.67
CA GLY A 49 -14.89 3.07 -0.41
C GLY A 49 -15.45 3.43 -1.80
N PRO A 50 -16.78 3.36 -2.02
CA PRO A 50 -17.40 3.74 -3.29
C PRO A 50 -17.13 5.19 -3.70
N LEU A 51 -17.13 6.14 -2.76
CA LEU A 51 -16.82 7.55 -3.04
C LEU A 51 -15.35 7.74 -3.44
N GLY A 52 -14.43 7.09 -2.74
CA GLY A 52 -13.01 7.08 -3.07
C GLY A 52 -12.76 6.50 -4.45
N HIS A 53 -13.47 5.43 -4.82
CA HIS A 53 -13.38 4.82 -6.13
C HIS A 53 -13.90 5.75 -7.23
N LEU A 54 -15.03 6.43 -7.02
CA LEU A 54 -15.54 7.44 -7.95
C LEU A 54 -14.54 8.59 -8.16
N LEU A 55 -13.85 9.04 -7.11
CA LEU A 55 -12.82 10.07 -7.21
C LEU A 55 -11.59 9.58 -7.97
N ALA A 56 -11.04 8.43 -7.59
CA ALA A 56 -9.84 7.86 -8.22
C ALA A 56 -10.09 7.55 -9.70
N TYR A 57 -11.29 7.05 -10.04
CA TYR A 57 -11.65 6.72 -11.40
C TYR A 57 -12.18 7.91 -12.19
N GLY A 58 -12.86 8.89 -11.59
CA GLY A 58 -13.62 9.91 -12.35
C GLY A 58 -12.94 11.28 -12.41
N ALA A 59 -12.24 11.66 -11.35
CA ALA A 59 -11.76 13.03 -11.21
C ALA A 59 -10.54 13.33 -12.12
N PRO A 60 -10.22 14.62 -12.33
CA PRO A 60 -8.93 15.03 -12.86
C PRO A 60 -7.78 14.54 -11.97
N ALA A 61 -6.64 14.21 -12.58
CA ALA A 61 -5.51 13.57 -11.89
C ALA A 61 -5.03 14.35 -10.66
N ALA A 62 -4.95 15.68 -10.74
CA ALA A 62 -4.56 16.54 -9.62
C ALA A 62 -5.50 16.44 -8.43
N LEU A 63 -6.81 16.27 -8.68
CA LEU A 63 -7.80 16.13 -7.62
C LEU A 63 -7.82 14.71 -7.06
N ALA A 64 -7.73 13.70 -7.93
CA ALA A 64 -7.62 12.31 -7.50
C ALA A 64 -6.37 12.08 -6.62
N ALA A 65 -5.25 12.76 -6.89
CA ALA A 65 -4.05 12.72 -6.04
C ALA A 65 -4.31 13.22 -4.61
N ARG A 66 -5.24 14.16 -4.40
CA ARG A 66 -5.60 14.70 -3.09
C ARG A 66 -6.32 13.71 -2.18
N LEU A 67 -6.72 12.55 -2.70
CA LEU A 67 -7.13 11.41 -1.86
C LEU A 67 -6.00 10.98 -0.92
N PHE A 68 -4.74 11.10 -1.37
CA PHE A 68 -3.56 10.65 -0.64
C PHE A 68 -2.84 11.76 0.09
N ASP A 69 -3.39 12.98 0.08
CA ASP A 69 -2.80 14.14 0.75
C ASP A 69 -2.87 13.97 2.29
N PRO A 70 -1.73 13.82 3.00
CA PRO A 70 -1.72 13.64 4.44
C PRO A 70 -2.19 14.89 5.19
N ASP A 71 -2.07 16.07 4.58
CA ASP A 71 -2.45 17.36 5.17
C ASP A 71 -3.90 17.74 4.82
N GLY A 72 -4.64 16.83 4.18
CA GLY A 72 -6.02 17.03 3.70
C GLY A 72 -7.10 17.14 4.81
N GLY A 73 -6.71 17.12 6.08
CA GLY A 73 -7.61 17.20 7.23
C GLY A 73 -8.22 15.85 7.66
N PRO A 74 -9.25 15.85 8.53
CA PRO A 74 -9.88 14.64 9.05
C PRO A 74 -10.34 13.70 7.93
N GLY A 75 -10.07 12.41 8.07
CA GLY A 75 -10.36 11.43 7.02
C GLY A 75 -9.37 11.43 5.86
N ALA A 76 -8.25 12.15 5.94
CA ALA A 76 -7.10 12.01 5.05
C ALA A 76 -5.88 11.43 5.80
N PRO A 77 -4.92 10.80 5.11
CA PRO A 77 -4.90 10.40 3.69
C PRO A 77 -5.55 9.03 3.49
N ALA A 78 -6.20 8.79 2.34
CA ALA A 78 -6.77 7.49 1.97
C ALA A 78 -5.75 6.34 2.14
N THR A 79 -6.23 5.19 2.59
CA THR A 79 -5.47 3.99 2.92
C THR A 79 -5.95 2.81 2.09
N ALA A 80 -5.28 1.66 2.25
CA ALA A 80 -5.69 0.40 1.66
C ALA A 80 -7.09 -0.05 2.08
N ALA A 81 -7.66 0.45 3.19
CA ALA A 81 -9.01 0.10 3.62
C ALA A 81 -10.12 0.86 2.86
N ASP A 82 -9.78 1.95 2.17
CA ASP A 82 -10.74 2.88 1.58
C ASP A 82 -11.05 2.51 0.12
N HIS A 83 -11.42 1.25 -0.11
CA HIS A 83 -11.67 0.72 -1.43
C HIS A 83 -13.04 0.05 -1.56
N ASP A 84 -13.51 -0.03 -2.80
CA ASP A 84 -14.72 -0.78 -3.18
C ASP A 84 -14.35 -1.95 -4.12
N ALA A 85 -13.74 -1.63 -5.28
CA ALA A 85 -13.32 -2.61 -6.29
C ALA A 85 -11.80 -2.69 -6.48
N GLY A 86 -11.02 -2.40 -5.44
CA GLY A 86 -9.55 -2.42 -5.46
C GLY A 86 -8.92 -1.14 -4.92
N PRO A 87 -7.63 -1.18 -4.53
CA PRO A 87 -6.99 -0.07 -3.85
C PRO A 87 -6.94 1.18 -4.74
N LEU A 88 -7.21 2.35 -4.15
CA LEU A 88 -7.39 3.59 -4.91
C LEU A 88 -6.15 4.00 -5.74
N TRP A 89 -4.94 3.64 -5.30
CA TRP A 89 -3.72 3.93 -6.05
C TRP A 89 -3.64 3.15 -7.37
N GLU A 90 -4.18 1.94 -7.41
CA GLU A 90 -4.21 1.09 -8.60
C GLU A 90 -5.19 1.66 -9.62
N VAL A 91 -6.35 2.12 -9.16
CA VAL A 91 -7.34 2.83 -9.99
C VAL A 91 -6.74 4.11 -10.58
N LEU A 92 -6.03 4.90 -9.77
CA LEU A 92 -5.34 6.09 -10.25
C LEU A 92 -4.28 5.75 -11.31
N ALA A 93 -3.48 4.71 -11.06
CA ALA A 93 -2.38 4.31 -11.94
C ALA A 93 -2.84 3.65 -13.23
N THR A 94 -3.97 2.94 -13.23
CA THR A 94 -4.57 2.37 -14.46
C THR A 94 -5.16 3.46 -15.35
N ARG A 95 -5.75 4.51 -14.75
CA ARG A 95 -6.37 5.64 -15.47
C ARG A 95 -5.38 6.60 -16.12
N HIS A 96 -4.26 6.89 -15.47
CA HIS A 96 -3.34 7.95 -15.91
C HIS A 96 -1.99 7.40 -16.39
N PRO A 97 -1.43 7.95 -17.49
CA PRO A 97 -0.10 7.55 -17.96
C PRO A 97 0.98 8.04 -17.00
N ARG A 98 2.16 7.41 -17.06
CA ARG A 98 3.30 7.72 -16.20
C ARG A 98 3.63 9.20 -16.09
N ALA A 99 3.74 9.88 -17.22
CA ALA A 99 4.11 11.30 -17.28
C ALA A 99 3.16 12.20 -16.47
N VAL A 100 1.87 11.86 -16.44
CA VAL A 100 0.88 12.59 -15.63
C VAL A 100 1.12 12.31 -14.16
N LEU A 101 1.28 11.05 -13.76
CA LEU A 101 1.49 10.65 -12.37
C LEU A 101 2.77 11.26 -11.78
N ASP A 102 3.84 11.38 -12.58
CA ASP A 102 5.10 11.94 -12.13
C ASP A 102 5.01 13.43 -11.77
N ALA A 103 4.13 14.17 -12.45
CA ALA A 103 3.87 15.58 -12.20
C ALA A 103 2.98 15.84 -10.96
N LEU A 104 2.33 14.80 -10.40
CA LEU A 104 1.45 14.95 -9.26
C LEU A 104 2.23 15.02 -7.94
N PRO A 105 1.75 15.78 -6.93
CA PRO A 105 2.33 15.81 -5.60
C PRO A 105 1.90 14.58 -4.77
N LEU A 106 2.16 13.37 -5.29
CA LEU A 106 1.83 12.13 -4.58
C LEU A 106 2.84 11.86 -3.45
N PRO A 107 2.38 11.37 -2.28
CA PRO A 107 3.28 10.88 -1.25
C PRO A 107 4.22 9.81 -1.82
N PRO A 108 5.50 9.75 -1.38
CA PRO A 108 6.47 8.78 -1.88
C PRO A 108 5.98 7.32 -1.95
N PRO A 109 5.29 6.75 -0.92
CA PRO A 109 4.81 5.37 -1.00
C PRO A 109 3.74 5.18 -2.09
N ILE A 110 2.83 6.15 -2.25
CA ILE A 110 1.77 6.08 -3.27
C ILE A 110 2.36 6.24 -4.67
N ARG A 111 3.33 7.16 -4.83
CA ARG A 111 4.10 7.28 -6.08
C ARG A 111 4.72 5.93 -6.42
N ARG A 112 5.41 5.28 -5.47
CA ARG A 112 6.03 3.96 -5.69
C ARG A 112 5.05 2.91 -6.18
N LEU A 113 3.93 2.76 -5.48
CA LEU A 113 2.89 1.79 -5.86
C LEU A 113 2.34 2.09 -7.27
N ALA A 114 2.07 3.36 -7.58
CA ALA A 114 1.63 3.76 -8.91
C ALA A 114 2.67 3.42 -9.99
N VAL A 115 3.98 3.63 -9.73
CA VAL A 115 5.06 3.22 -10.65
C VAL A 115 5.03 1.72 -10.90
N HIS A 116 4.99 0.92 -9.82
CA HIS A 116 4.97 -0.54 -9.92
C HIS A 116 3.73 -1.03 -10.66
N THR A 117 2.58 -0.37 -10.49
CA THR A 117 1.37 -0.68 -11.26
C THR A 117 1.62 -0.49 -12.75
N ARG A 118 2.17 0.67 -13.16
CA ARG A 118 2.46 0.95 -14.56
C ARG A 118 3.46 -0.05 -15.14
N ALA A 119 4.45 -0.46 -14.35
CA ALA A 119 5.39 -1.50 -14.73
C ALA A 119 4.72 -2.85 -14.98
N LEU A 120 3.75 -3.24 -14.14
CA LEU A 120 2.93 -4.44 -14.36
C LEU A 120 2.04 -4.33 -15.62
N LEU A 121 1.64 -3.12 -15.99
CA LEU A 121 0.91 -2.83 -17.24
C LEU A 121 1.83 -2.74 -18.47
N GLY A 122 3.15 -2.93 -18.31
CA GLY A 122 4.12 -3.00 -19.40
C GLY A 122 4.90 -1.72 -19.69
N GLU A 123 4.74 -0.65 -18.91
CA GLU A 123 5.60 0.54 -19.02
C GLU A 123 6.97 0.27 -18.39
N ASP A 124 8.07 0.71 -19.02
CA ASP A 124 9.39 0.59 -18.40
C ASP A 124 9.53 1.62 -17.27
N PRO A 125 9.71 1.21 -16.00
CA PRO A 125 9.92 2.15 -14.90
C PRO A 125 11.30 2.83 -14.93
N GLY A 126 12.18 2.42 -15.85
CA GLY A 126 13.55 2.92 -15.93
C GLY A 126 14.46 2.35 -14.83
N ALA A 127 15.65 2.92 -14.72
CA ALA A 127 16.64 2.55 -13.69
C ALA A 127 16.49 3.36 -12.39
N ASP A 128 15.49 4.24 -12.33
CA ASP A 128 15.33 5.18 -11.24
C ASP A 128 15.00 4.45 -9.92
N LEU A 129 15.62 4.97 -8.87
CA LEU A 129 15.29 4.62 -7.50
C LEU A 129 14.30 5.65 -6.99
N ASP A 130 13.43 5.22 -6.10
CA ASP A 130 12.64 6.16 -5.34
C ASP A 130 13.51 6.92 -4.31
N PRO A 131 13.00 7.99 -3.67
CA PRO A 131 13.77 8.76 -2.69
C PRO A 131 14.27 7.94 -1.48
N ALA A 132 13.71 6.76 -1.23
CA ALA A 132 14.18 5.83 -0.20
C ALA A 132 15.16 4.78 -0.75
N GLY A 133 15.66 4.96 -1.97
CA GLY A 133 16.61 4.07 -2.63
C GLY A 133 16.01 2.76 -3.15
N VAL A 134 14.68 2.64 -3.21
CA VAL A 134 14.04 1.40 -3.64
C VAL A 134 13.85 1.40 -5.16
N PRO A 135 14.32 0.35 -5.87
CA PRO A 135 14.14 0.27 -7.30
C PRO A 135 12.67 0.28 -7.71
N TYR A 136 12.34 1.08 -8.71
CA TYR A 136 11.03 0.98 -9.37
C TYR A 136 10.94 -0.26 -10.28
N ARG A 137 12.07 -0.84 -10.67
CA ARG A 137 12.10 -2.11 -11.40
C ARG A 137 11.83 -3.29 -10.48
N LEU A 138 10.71 -3.97 -10.71
CA LEU A 138 10.44 -5.27 -10.10
C LEU A 138 11.45 -6.29 -10.63
N GLN A 139 12.25 -6.88 -9.75
CA GLN A 139 13.14 -7.97 -10.14
C GLN A 139 12.29 -9.20 -10.47
N PRO A 140 12.66 -9.99 -11.50
CA PRO A 140 12.03 -11.28 -11.74
C PRO A 140 12.04 -12.09 -10.45
N TRP A 141 10.93 -12.72 -10.09
CA TRP A 141 10.80 -13.52 -8.85
C TRP A 141 11.93 -14.57 -8.71
N ARG A 142 12.42 -15.08 -9.85
CA ARG A 142 13.53 -16.03 -9.93
C ARG A 142 14.90 -15.46 -9.53
N ARG A 143 15.08 -14.13 -9.50
CA ARG A 143 16.30 -13.43 -9.04
C ARG A 143 16.18 -12.87 -7.62
N ALA A 144 14.96 -12.69 -7.10
CA ALA A 144 14.75 -12.20 -5.73
C ALA A 144 15.05 -13.26 -4.66
N ALA A 145 15.01 -14.55 -5.03
CA ALA A 145 15.45 -15.66 -4.18
C ALA A 145 16.98 -15.82 -4.24
N GLY A 146 17.71 -15.01 -3.48
CA GLY A 146 19.10 -15.31 -3.13
C GLY A 146 20.15 -14.33 -3.64
N SER A 147 20.33 -13.24 -2.89
CA SER A 147 21.65 -12.63 -2.72
C SER A 147 21.85 -12.23 -1.25
N ALA A 148 21.63 -13.17 -0.34
CA ALA A 148 22.36 -13.17 0.92
C ALA A 148 23.64 -13.95 0.68
N THR A 149 24.71 -13.27 0.28
CA THR A 149 26.06 -13.77 0.52
C THR A 149 26.46 -13.32 1.93
N PRO A 150 26.48 -14.19 2.94
CA PRO A 150 27.22 -13.89 4.16
C PRO A 150 28.70 -14.03 3.80
N GLY A 151 29.40 -12.91 3.70
CA GLY A 151 30.80 -12.94 3.30
C GLY A 151 31.31 -11.56 2.95
N SER A 152 31.43 -10.73 3.97
CA SER A 152 32.33 -9.59 3.96
C SER A 152 33.68 -10.07 3.40
N ALA A 153 34.09 -9.57 2.24
CA ALA A 153 35.40 -9.84 1.68
C ALA A 153 36.43 -9.13 2.57
N SER A 154 36.82 -9.80 3.65
CA SER A 154 38.06 -9.50 4.36
C SER A 154 39.19 -9.66 3.36
N THR A 155 39.82 -8.54 3.00
CA THR A 155 41.05 -8.51 2.22
C THR A 155 42.11 -9.34 2.96
N CYS A 156 42.54 -10.45 2.39
CA CYS A 156 43.78 -11.12 2.80
C CYS A 156 44.84 -10.87 1.72
N PRO A 157 46.06 -10.43 2.09
CA PRO A 157 47.12 -10.16 1.14
C PRO A 157 47.71 -11.47 0.61
N ALA A 158 48.28 -11.38 -0.59
CA ALA A 158 48.86 -12.47 -1.35
C ALA A 158 49.81 -13.36 -0.54
N ALA A 159 49.60 -14.68 -0.61
CA ALA A 159 50.59 -15.70 -0.22
C ALA A 159 50.78 -16.70 -1.37
N ALA A 160 52.04 -17.04 -1.60
CA ALA A 160 52.60 -17.78 -2.73
C ALA A 160 51.99 -19.18 -2.98
N PRO A 161 52.10 -19.72 -4.22
CA PRO A 161 51.50 -21.00 -4.60
C PRO A 161 52.20 -22.18 -3.91
N GLY A 162 51.47 -22.97 -3.12
CA GLY A 162 51.99 -24.25 -2.60
C GLY A 162 51.39 -24.83 -1.31
N ALA A 163 50.46 -24.17 -0.61
CA ALA A 163 49.88 -24.70 0.63
C ALA A 163 48.41 -25.14 0.46
N PRO A 164 48.01 -26.36 0.87
CA PRO A 164 46.61 -26.76 0.85
C PRO A 164 45.82 -26.06 1.97
N CYS A 165 44.74 -25.40 1.60
CA CYS A 165 43.77 -24.80 2.52
C CYS A 165 43.05 -25.91 3.32
N THR A 166 43.38 -26.06 4.60
CA THR A 166 42.57 -26.86 5.54
C THR A 166 41.35 -26.05 5.99
N SER A 167 40.15 -26.49 5.62
CA SER A 167 38.89 -25.95 6.15
C SER A 167 38.79 -26.10 7.68
N PRO A 168 38.32 -25.09 8.42
CA PRO A 168 38.03 -25.27 9.83
C PRO A 168 36.76 -26.09 10.03
N ARG A 169 36.84 -27.09 10.90
CA ARG A 169 35.73 -27.92 11.38
C ARG A 169 34.77 -27.07 12.21
N PRO A 170 33.43 -27.15 12.01
CA PRO A 170 32.49 -26.42 12.85
C PRO A 170 32.46 -27.02 14.28
N PRO A 171 32.28 -26.19 15.33
CA PRO A 171 32.18 -26.67 16.69
C PRO A 171 30.87 -27.45 16.93
N ALA A 172 30.98 -28.51 17.73
CA ALA A 172 29.87 -29.37 18.14
C ALA A 172 28.84 -28.58 18.96
N LYS A 173 27.55 -28.76 18.63
CA LYS A 173 26.43 -28.22 19.43
C LYS A 173 26.36 -28.98 20.76
N GLY A 174 26.60 -28.25 21.85
CA GLY A 174 26.41 -28.73 23.22
C GLY A 174 24.94 -28.98 23.53
N SER A 175 24.71 -30.06 24.29
CA SER A 175 23.43 -30.52 24.79
C SER A 175 22.75 -29.50 25.72
N PRO A 176 21.40 -29.43 25.75
CA PRO A 176 20.67 -28.59 26.70
C PRO A 176 20.68 -29.21 28.10
N SER A 177 21.21 -28.47 29.07
CA SER A 177 21.09 -28.76 30.51
C SER A 177 19.78 -28.16 31.02
N SER A 178 18.84 -29.01 31.43
CA SER A 178 17.56 -28.62 32.01
C SER A 178 17.70 -28.62 33.53
N ASN A 179 17.74 -27.43 34.14
CA ASN A 179 17.68 -27.28 35.60
C ASN A 179 16.23 -27.39 36.06
N SER A 180 15.98 -28.34 36.97
CA SER A 180 14.75 -28.45 37.76
C SER A 180 14.65 -27.32 38.81
N PRO A 181 13.48 -26.73 39.04
CA PRO A 181 13.25 -25.91 40.23
C PRO A 181 12.70 -26.76 41.40
N THR A 182 13.31 -26.58 42.57
CA THR A 182 12.86 -27.02 43.89
C THR A 182 11.63 -26.19 44.32
N PRO A 183 10.59 -26.77 44.95
CA PRO A 183 9.54 -25.98 45.58
C PRO A 183 9.95 -25.55 47.00
N GLU A 184 9.90 -24.24 47.25
CA GLU A 184 9.87 -23.67 48.60
C GLU A 184 8.43 -23.51 49.10
N ALA A 185 8.31 -23.56 50.41
CA ALA A 185 7.09 -23.71 51.19
C ALA A 185 6.19 -22.46 51.22
N GLY A 186 4.90 -22.71 51.37
CA GLY A 186 3.83 -21.77 51.72
C GLY A 186 2.55 -22.54 51.99
#